data_AF-A0A972DHC1-F1
#
_entry.id   AF-A0A972DHC1-F1
#
_cell.length_a   1.000
_cell.length_b   1.000
_cell.length_c   1.000
_cell.angle_alpha   90.00
_cell.angle_beta   90.00
_cell.angle_gamma   90.00
#
_symmetry.space_group_name_H-M   'P 1'
#
loop_
_entity.id
_entity.type
_entity.pdbx_description
1 polymer ?
#
loop_
_entity_poly.entity_id
_entity_poly.type
_entity_poly.pdbx_seq_one_letter_code
_entity_poly.pdbx_strand_id
1 'polypeptide(L)'
;MSSLTITGTDEKRVKALGFLRNKGTDNFSGRIITKNGKITAAQNKCISEAAELYGNGIITFTSRLTVEVQGIPYNKIEDFRTYIAKEGLETGGTGSKVRPVVSCKGTVCRYGLIDTFALSEEIHERFYNGYADVKLPHKFKIGVGGCPNNCMKPDLNDLGIVGQKIPCFETEDCMGCKKCIVEQVCPMGAAKATEDMLEIDKTVCNNCGLCVGQCPFDVVSDYTVGYKIFLGGRWGKKIAIGKPLDKIFTNKEDVLDTIEKTILLYREQGKTGERLSETIARIGFENVQKQLFSDDLLKRKQAILVAELHMTGGASC
;
A
#
# COMPACT_ATOMS: atom_id res chain seq x y z
N MET A 1 -13.82 22.18 33.45
CA MET A 1 -12.98 21.41 32.51
C MET A 1 -11.98 20.65 33.35
N SER A 2 -11.95 19.32 33.29
CA SER A 2 -10.93 18.54 34.01
C SER A 2 -9.55 19.03 33.58
N SER A 3 -8.66 19.31 34.54
CA SER A 3 -7.28 19.65 34.24
C SER A 3 -6.60 18.42 33.66
N LEU A 4 -6.31 18.48 32.36
CA LEU A 4 -5.60 17.41 31.65
C LEU A 4 -4.26 17.13 32.34
N THR A 5 -4.02 15.89 32.76
CA THR A 5 -2.84 15.52 33.55
C THR A 5 -1.70 14.95 32.72
N ILE A 6 -1.96 14.52 31.47
CA ILE A 6 -0.95 13.87 30.63
C ILE A 6 -0.04 14.89 29.95
N THR A 7 1.28 14.71 30.17
CA THR A 7 2.32 15.58 29.62
C THR A 7 2.51 15.35 28.11
N GLY A 8 3.09 16.34 27.41
CA GLY A 8 3.42 16.19 25.99
C GLY A 8 4.47 15.10 25.72
N THR A 9 5.35 14.81 26.69
CA THR A 9 6.33 13.73 26.61
C THR A 9 5.66 12.36 26.65
N ASP A 10 4.72 12.18 27.58
CA ASP A 10 3.92 10.95 27.70
C ASP A 10 3.07 10.72 26.46
N GLU A 11 2.41 11.76 25.95
CA GLU A 11 1.63 11.70 24.72
C GLU A 11 2.51 11.28 23.53
N LYS A 12 3.71 11.85 23.39
CA LYS A 12 4.65 11.48 22.33
C LYS A 12 5.12 10.03 22.45
N ARG A 13 5.35 9.53 23.66
CA ARG A 13 5.72 8.14 23.95
C ARG A 13 4.64 7.18 23.48
N VAL A 14 3.40 7.35 23.94
CA VAL A 14 2.31 6.42 23.60
C VAL A 14 1.82 6.59 22.16
N LYS A 15 2.01 7.77 21.56
CA LYS A 15 1.81 7.97 20.12
C LYS A 15 2.70 7.04 19.30
N ALA A 16 3.96 6.82 19.71
CA ALA A 16 4.84 5.86 19.02
C ALA A 16 4.34 4.40 19.13
N LEU A 17 3.58 4.08 20.19
CA LEU A 17 2.94 2.79 20.42
C LEU A 17 1.59 2.63 19.70
N GLY A 18 1.11 3.65 18.99
CA GLY A 18 -0.17 3.61 18.27
C GLY A 18 -1.36 4.25 18.99
N PHE A 19 -1.14 5.00 20.08
CA PHE A 19 -2.19 5.62 20.88
C PHE A 19 -2.31 7.11 20.56
N LEU A 20 -3.49 7.55 20.13
CA LEU A 20 -3.76 8.93 19.75
C LEU A 20 -4.69 9.58 20.79
N ARG A 21 -4.25 10.70 21.38
CA ARG A 21 -5.00 11.37 22.44
C ARG A 21 -6.39 11.81 21.95
N ASN A 22 -7.41 11.51 22.74
CA ASN A 22 -8.77 11.93 22.50
C ASN A 22 -8.93 13.39 22.96
N LYS A 23 -9.47 14.24 22.08
CA LYS A 23 -9.53 15.70 22.28
C LYS A 23 -10.21 16.05 23.60
N GLY A 24 -9.53 16.86 24.42
CA GLY A 24 -10.08 17.34 25.68
C GLY A 24 -10.15 16.28 26.80
N THR A 25 -9.42 15.17 26.65
CA THR A 25 -9.37 14.09 27.66
C THR A 25 -7.93 13.58 27.85
N ASP A 26 -7.75 12.77 28.89
CA ASP A 26 -6.54 11.96 29.12
C ASP A 26 -6.69 10.51 28.62
N ASN A 27 -7.69 10.29 27.76
CA ASN A 27 -7.94 9.03 27.10
C ASN A 27 -7.33 9.00 25.69
N PHE A 28 -7.20 7.81 25.14
CA PHE A 28 -6.53 7.55 23.86
C PHE A 28 -7.34 6.60 22.99
N SER A 29 -7.21 6.77 21.67
CA SER A 29 -7.60 5.75 20.70
C SER A 29 -6.40 4.85 20.42
N GLY A 30 -6.49 3.57 20.79
CA GLY A 30 -5.47 2.56 20.52
C GLY A 30 -5.67 1.96 19.14
N ARG A 31 -4.71 2.18 18.22
CA ARG A 31 -4.75 1.62 16.87
C ARG A 31 -4.15 0.23 16.80
N ILE A 32 -4.99 -0.76 16.55
CA ILE A 32 -4.65 -2.16 16.34
C ILE A 32 -4.31 -2.40 14.86
N ILE A 33 -3.17 -3.07 14.62
CA ILE A 33 -2.70 -3.44 13.29
C ILE A 33 -3.34 -4.77 12.87
N THR A 34 -4.17 -4.71 11.84
CA THR A 34 -4.96 -5.84 11.32
C THR A 34 -4.35 -6.43 10.04
N LYS A 35 -3.04 -6.24 9.82
CA LYS A 35 -2.22 -6.71 8.68
C LYS A 35 -3.04 -6.87 7.40
N ASN A 36 -3.14 -5.83 6.56
CA ASN A 36 -3.95 -5.76 5.32
C ASN A 36 -5.49 -5.76 5.47
N GLY A 37 -6.01 -5.78 6.70
CA GLY A 37 -7.45 -5.68 6.99
C GLY A 37 -8.14 -7.04 7.15
N LYS A 38 -7.40 -8.15 7.07
CA LYS A 38 -7.88 -9.51 7.27
C LYS A 38 -7.68 -9.92 8.73
N ILE A 39 -8.76 -10.12 9.47
CA ILE A 39 -8.74 -10.60 10.85
C ILE A 39 -9.60 -11.86 11.01
N THR A 40 -9.25 -12.70 11.99
CA THR A 40 -10.04 -13.88 12.34
C THR A 40 -11.23 -13.53 13.23
N ALA A 41 -12.18 -14.45 13.37
CA ALA A 41 -13.29 -14.28 14.31
C ALA A 41 -12.82 -14.17 15.77
N ALA A 42 -11.77 -14.90 16.14
CA ALA A 42 -11.16 -14.83 17.48
C ALA A 42 -10.53 -13.45 17.74
N GLN A 43 -9.78 -12.93 16.76
CA GLN A 43 -9.25 -11.57 16.83
C GLN A 43 -10.37 -10.53 16.95
N ASN A 44 -11.43 -10.64 16.15
CA ASN A 44 -12.56 -9.72 16.24
C ASN A 44 -13.22 -9.74 17.63
N LYS A 45 -13.47 -10.94 18.18
CA LYS A 45 -14.01 -11.11 19.55
C LYS A 45 -13.10 -10.46 20.59
N CYS A 46 -11.80 -10.69 20.50
CA CYS A 46 -10.83 -10.07 21.41
C CYS A 46 -10.81 -8.54 21.32
N ILE A 47 -10.98 -7.97 20.12
CA ILE A 47 -11.07 -6.51 19.94
C ILE A 47 -12.34 -5.96 20.62
N SER A 48 -13.48 -6.66 20.46
CA SER A 48 -14.74 -6.32 21.14
C SER A 48 -14.59 -6.33 22.65
N GLU A 49 -14.05 -7.41 23.21
CA GLU A 49 -13.82 -7.53 24.66
C GLU A 49 -12.85 -6.45 25.16
N ALA A 50 -11.77 -6.18 24.43
CA ALA A 50 -10.80 -5.16 24.81
C ALA A 50 -11.41 -3.74 24.80
N ALA A 51 -12.35 -3.45 23.90
CA ALA A 51 -13.05 -2.18 23.84
C ALA A 51 -13.97 -1.95 25.05
N GLU A 52 -14.61 -3.01 25.55
CA GLU A 52 -15.44 -2.97 26.77
C GLU A 52 -14.58 -2.85 28.03
N LEU A 53 -13.48 -3.61 28.11
CA LEU A 53 -12.65 -3.70 29.32
C LEU A 53 -11.75 -2.48 29.54
N TYR A 54 -11.20 -1.92 28.46
CA TYR A 54 -10.16 -0.89 28.55
C TYR A 54 -10.52 0.42 27.86
N GLY A 55 -11.52 0.42 26.99
CA GLY A 55 -11.99 1.60 26.25
C GLY A 55 -13.34 2.09 26.75
N ASN A 56 -14.08 2.72 25.83
CA ASN A 56 -15.46 3.17 26.05
C ASN A 56 -16.49 2.33 25.27
N GLY A 57 -16.12 1.13 24.83
CA GLY A 57 -16.96 0.26 23.99
C GLY A 57 -17.04 0.66 22.51
N ILE A 58 -16.41 1.76 22.08
CA ILE A 58 -16.47 2.22 20.68
C ILE A 58 -15.27 1.69 19.88
N ILE A 59 -15.60 1.02 18.77
CA ILE A 59 -14.64 0.53 17.77
C ILE A 59 -14.84 1.30 16.48
N THR A 60 -13.74 1.73 15.86
CA THR A 60 -13.75 2.45 14.58
C THR A 60 -12.73 1.88 13.61
N PHE A 61 -13.04 1.95 12.32
CA PHE A 61 -12.15 1.47 11.25
C PHE A 61 -11.47 2.64 10.55
N THR A 62 -10.20 2.48 10.22
CA THR A 62 -9.43 3.50 9.50
C THR A 62 -9.41 3.24 8.00
N SER A 63 -9.03 4.25 7.22
CA SER A 63 -8.82 4.11 5.77
C SER A 63 -7.65 3.19 5.38
N ARG A 64 -6.84 2.73 6.35
CA ARG A 64 -5.83 1.68 6.13
C ARG A 64 -6.28 0.30 6.60
N LEU A 65 -7.58 0.14 6.85
CA LEU A 65 -8.20 -1.09 7.33
C LEU A 65 -7.72 -1.54 8.72
N THR A 66 -7.00 -0.68 9.45
CA THR A 66 -6.69 -0.89 10.86
C THR A 66 -7.90 -0.56 11.73
N VAL A 67 -7.90 -1.04 12.97
CA VAL A 67 -8.98 -0.82 13.92
C VAL A 67 -8.53 0.11 15.04
N GLU A 68 -9.39 0.99 15.52
CA GLU A 68 -9.15 1.85 16.68
C GLU A 68 -10.19 1.58 17.75
N VAL A 69 -9.72 1.23 18.95
CA VAL A 69 -10.51 1.19 20.19
C VAL A 69 -10.37 2.54 20.88
N GLN A 70 -11.49 3.21 21.15
CA GLN A 70 -11.50 4.57 21.70
C GLN A 70 -11.61 4.59 23.23
N GLY A 71 -11.24 5.72 23.84
CA GLY A 71 -11.51 5.97 25.24
C GLY A 71 -10.58 5.26 26.23
N ILE A 72 -9.42 4.78 25.78
CA ILE A 72 -8.48 4.04 26.64
C ILE A 72 -7.76 4.99 27.60
N PRO A 73 -7.92 4.87 28.93
CA PRO A 73 -7.18 5.69 29.88
C PRO A 73 -5.67 5.49 29.77
N TYR A 74 -4.87 6.55 29.97
CA TYR A 74 -3.41 6.48 29.85
C TYR A 74 -2.76 5.33 30.62
N ASN A 75 -3.20 5.10 31.87
CA ASN A 75 -2.68 4.04 32.74
C ASN A 75 -3.13 2.62 32.34
N LYS A 76 -4.07 2.49 31.39
CA LYS A 76 -4.58 1.20 30.87
C LYS A 76 -3.99 0.81 29.52
N ILE A 77 -3.10 1.63 28.96
CA ILE A 77 -2.48 1.38 27.66
C ILE A 77 -1.73 0.05 27.62
N GLU A 78 -0.89 -0.26 28.60
CA GLU A 78 -0.12 -1.51 28.61
C GLU A 78 -0.99 -2.73 28.92
N ASP A 79 -2.00 -2.60 29.79
CA ASP A 79 -2.99 -3.65 30.05
C ASP A 79 -3.74 -4.02 28.75
N PHE A 80 -4.20 -3.01 28.00
CA PHE A 80 -4.88 -3.21 26.72
C PHE A 80 -3.98 -3.90 25.70
N ARG A 81 -2.71 -3.46 25.57
CA ARG A 81 -1.74 -4.08 24.64
C ARG A 81 -1.48 -5.53 24.99
N THR A 82 -1.31 -5.82 26.28
CA THR A 82 -1.10 -7.19 26.79
C THR A 82 -2.32 -8.06 26.50
N TYR A 83 -3.53 -7.52 26.69
CA TYR A 83 -4.77 -8.24 26.44
C TYR A 83 -4.94 -8.65 24.99
N ILE A 84 -4.76 -7.72 24.05
CA ILE A 84 -4.95 -8.02 22.62
C ILE A 84 -3.84 -8.93 22.05
N ALA A 85 -2.65 -8.91 22.66
CA ALA A 85 -1.51 -9.75 22.26
C ALA A 85 -1.81 -11.25 22.41
N LYS A 86 -2.77 -11.64 23.26
CA LYS A 86 -3.23 -13.04 23.39
C LYS A 86 -3.73 -13.64 22.07
N GLU A 87 -4.25 -12.80 21.16
CA GLU A 87 -4.71 -13.18 19.81
C GLU A 87 -3.72 -12.75 18.70
N GLY A 88 -2.46 -12.45 19.07
CA GLY A 88 -1.42 -12.02 18.13
C GLY A 88 -1.66 -10.64 17.52
N LEU A 89 -2.50 -9.81 18.14
CA LEU A 89 -2.74 -8.42 17.73
C LEU A 89 -1.72 -7.48 18.38
N GLU A 90 -1.36 -6.43 17.64
CA GLU A 90 -0.40 -5.42 18.10
C GLU A 90 -0.92 -4.01 17.82
N THR A 91 -0.36 -3.02 18.53
CA THR A 91 -0.68 -1.60 18.30
C THR A 91 0.45 -0.88 17.56
N GLY A 92 0.10 0.13 16.75
CA GLY A 92 1.13 0.94 16.09
C GLY A 92 0.66 1.78 14.91
N GLY A 93 1.49 1.82 13.86
CA GLY A 93 1.14 2.45 12.58
C GLY A 93 1.13 3.99 12.57
N THR A 94 1.87 4.61 13.47
CA THR A 94 2.04 6.08 13.58
C THR A 94 3.48 6.49 13.25
N GLY A 95 3.74 7.80 13.20
CA GLY A 95 5.10 8.35 13.02
C GLY A 95 5.60 8.45 11.57
N SER A 96 6.84 8.92 11.45
CA SER A 96 7.55 9.08 10.17
C SER A 96 8.33 7.81 9.83
N LYS A 97 7.60 6.76 9.50
CA LYS A 97 8.10 5.44 9.12
C LYS A 97 7.16 4.79 8.11
N VAL A 98 7.51 3.59 7.65
CA VAL A 98 6.60 2.75 6.88
C VAL A 98 5.32 2.53 7.69
N ARG A 99 4.17 2.63 7.03
CA ARG A 99 2.85 2.45 7.63
C ARG A 99 2.30 1.05 7.33
N PRO A 100 1.40 0.52 8.18
CA PRO A 100 0.83 -0.81 8.02
C PRO A 100 0.31 -1.01 6.60
N VAL A 101 0.79 -2.02 5.88
CA VAL A 101 0.43 -2.27 4.48
C VAL A 101 -1.07 -2.58 4.35
N VAL A 102 -1.69 -2.10 3.28
CA VAL A 102 -3.10 -2.27 3.00
C VAL A 102 -3.29 -2.90 1.62
N SER A 103 -4.25 -3.80 1.49
CA SER A 103 -4.58 -4.43 0.21
C SER A 103 -6.08 -4.33 -0.10
N CYS A 104 -6.44 -4.61 -1.35
CA CYS A 104 -7.83 -4.96 -1.66
C CYS A 104 -8.15 -6.39 -1.18
N LYS A 105 -9.36 -6.86 -1.48
CA LYS A 105 -9.87 -8.18 -1.08
C LYS A 105 -9.16 -9.40 -1.70
N GLY A 106 -8.02 -9.23 -2.38
CA GLY A 106 -7.22 -10.33 -2.93
C GLY A 106 -7.98 -11.34 -3.80
N THR A 107 -7.65 -12.61 -3.60
CA THR A 107 -8.08 -13.76 -4.41
C THR A 107 -9.55 -14.13 -4.27
N VAL A 108 -10.29 -13.59 -3.28
CA VAL A 108 -11.75 -13.79 -3.23
C VAL A 108 -12.49 -13.00 -4.32
N CYS A 109 -11.79 -12.08 -5.00
CA CYS A 109 -12.34 -11.32 -6.12
C CYS A 109 -12.17 -12.09 -7.43
N ARG A 110 -13.25 -12.27 -8.19
CA ARG A 110 -13.18 -12.81 -9.57
C ARG A 110 -12.29 -12.01 -10.54
N TYR A 111 -11.96 -10.76 -10.20
CA TYR A 111 -11.09 -9.88 -11.00
C TYR A 111 -9.66 -9.80 -10.42
N GLY A 112 -9.36 -10.48 -9.32
CA GLY A 112 -8.02 -10.45 -8.72
C GLY A 112 -7.02 -11.13 -9.64
N LEU A 113 -5.98 -10.40 -10.08
CA LEU A 113 -4.94 -10.91 -10.97
C LEU A 113 -3.69 -11.39 -10.21
N ILE A 114 -3.57 -11.00 -8.94
CA ILE A 114 -2.48 -11.40 -8.03
C ILE A 114 -3.05 -11.64 -6.63
N ASP A 115 -2.36 -12.45 -5.83
CA ASP A 115 -2.68 -12.61 -4.41
C ASP A 115 -2.20 -11.38 -3.61
N THR A 116 -3.10 -10.42 -3.44
CA THR A 116 -2.77 -9.21 -2.70
C THR A 116 -2.62 -9.43 -1.21
N PHE A 117 -3.24 -10.46 -0.63
CA PHE A 117 -3.10 -10.72 0.80
C PHE A 117 -1.71 -11.27 1.09
N ALA A 118 -1.29 -12.31 0.36
CA ALA A 118 0.05 -12.87 0.50
C ALA A 118 1.14 -11.82 0.25
N LEU A 119 1.04 -11.07 -0.86
CA LEU A 119 2.02 -10.03 -1.18
C LEU A 119 2.06 -8.91 -0.13
N SER A 120 0.90 -8.45 0.36
CA SER A 120 0.87 -7.38 1.36
C SER A 120 1.37 -7.84 2.73
N GLU A 121 1.15 -9.09 3.12
CA GLU A 121 1.71 -9.69 4.33
C GLU A 121 3.23 -9.77 4.27
N GLU A 122 3.78 -10.20 3.14
CA GLU A 122 5.23 -10.26 2.94
C GLU A 122 5.86 -8.86 2.96
N ILE A 123 5.25 -7.88 2.29
CA ILE A 123 5.69 -6.47 2.36
C ILE A 123 5.59 -5.94 3.80
N HIS A 124 4.54 -6.32 4.53
CA HIS A 124 4.36 -5.90 5.92
C HIS A 124 5.48 -6.44 6.80
N GLU A 125 5.81 -7.72 6.67
CA GLU A 125 6.91 -8.31 7.44
C GLU A 125 8.26 -7.70 7.07
N ARG A 126 8.60 -7.66 5.77
CA ARG A 126 9.90 -7.14 5.32
C ARG A 126 10.11 -5.66 5.63
N PHE A 127 9.08 -4.82 5.46
CA PHE A 127 9.27 -3.36 5.47
C PHE A 127 8.49 -2.61 6.55
N TYR A 128 7.40 -3.14 7.10
CA TYR A 128 6.78 -2.52 8.28
C TYR A 128 7.47 -3.00 9.56
N ASN A 129 7.66 -4.32 9.70
CA ASN A 129 8.36 -4.91 10.85
C ASN A 129 9.87 -4.82 10.70
N GLY A 130 10.44 -5.28 9.58
CA GLY A 130 11.89 -5.27 9.36
C GLY A 130 12.55 -3.89 9.34
N TYR A 131 11.77 -2.82 9.11
CA TYR A 131 12.25 -1.43 9.11
C TYR A 131 11.59 -0.59 10.22
N ALA A 132 11.10 -1.23 11.30
CA ALA A 132 10.36 -0.55 12.36
C ALA A 132 11.15 0.61 13.03
N ASP A 133 12.48 0.46 13.12
CA ASP A 133 13.40 1.45 13.71
C ASP A 133 13.94 2.47 12.69
N VAL A 134 13.61 2.30 11.41
CA VAL A 134 14.06 3.19 10.34
C VAL A 134 13.19 4.44 10.29
N LYS A 135 13.79 5.59 10.59
CA LYS A 135 13.15 6.91 10.45
C LYS A 135 13.15 7.35 8.99
N LEU A 136 12.00 7.77 8.51
CA LEU A 136 11.82 8.35 7.18
C LEU A 136 11.56 9.87 7.31
N PRO A 137 11.74 10.66 6.23
CA PRO A 137 11.47 12.09 6.26
C PRO A 137 10.05 12.41 6.76
N HIS A 138 9.09 11.58 6.33
CA HIS A 138 7.70 11.58 6.77
C HIS A 138 7.10 10.17 6.57
N LYS A 139 5.85 9.94 6.98
CA LYS A 139 5.10 8.68 6.76
C LYS A 139 5.20 8.18 5.31
N PHE A 140 5.42 6.88 5.15
CA PHE A 140 5.47 6.18 3.87
C PHE A 140 4.41 5.09 3.83
N LYS A 141 3.48 5.18 2.89
CA LYS A 141 2.34 4.27 2.76
C LYS A 141 2.51 3.39 1.53
N ILE A 142 2.29 2.08 1.71
CA ILE A 142 2.28 1.09 0.62
C ILE A 142 0.85 0.58 0.44
N GLY A 143 0.36 0.53 -0.80
CA GLY A 143 -0.95 -0.04 -1.13
C GLY A 143 -0.82 -1.14 -2.19
N VAL A 144 -1.58 -2.22 -2.05
CA VAL A 144 -1.57 -3.37 -2.98
C VAL A 144 -2.96 -3.61 -3.57
N GLY A 145 -3.09 -3.49 -4.88
CA GLY A 145 -4.32 -3.71 -5.63
C GLY A 145 -4.19 -4.90 -6.58
N GLY A 146 -5.22 -5.72 -6.65
CA GLY A 146 -5.19 -6.97 -7.42
C GLY A 146 -5.39 -6.78 -8.92
N CYS A 147 -5.91 -5.64 -9.37
CA CYS A 147 -6.23 -5.38 -10.78
C CYS A 147 -6.42 -3.88 -11.06
N PRO A 148 -6.51 -3.48 -12.35
CA PRO A 148 -6.73 -2.09 -12.75
C PRO A 148 -8.03 -1.43 -12.28
N ASN A 149 -9.03 -2.19 -11.78
CA ASN A 149 -10.24 -1.61 -11.17
C ASN A 149 -9.94 -0.77 -9.93
N ASN A 150 -8.76 -0.99 -9.32
CA ASN A 150 -8.18 -0.06 -8.39
C ASN A 150 -9.07 0.20 -7.15
N CYS A 151 -9.65 -0.84 -6.53
CA CYS A 151 -10.60 -0.68 -5.42
C CYS A 151 -9.97 -0.05 -4.16
N MET A 152 -8.70 -0.35 -3.86
CA MET A 152 -7.96 0.17 -2.71
C MET A 152 -7.22 1.50 -3.01
N LYS A 153 -7.21 1.95 -4.27
CA LYS A 153 -6.46 3.16 -4.69
C LYS A 153 -4.95 3.09 -4.40
N PRO A 154 -4.18 2.05 -4.85
CA PRO A 154 -2.73 1.99 -4.62
C PRO A 154 -1.98 3.22 -5.12
N ASP A 155 -2.42 3.81 -6.24
CA ASP A 155 -1.89 5.05 -6.82
C ASP A 155 -2.08 6.30 -5.94
N LEU A 156 -2.90 6.24 -4.88
CA LEU A 156 -3.02 7.30 -3.87
C LEU A 156 -2.13 7.08 -2.63
N ASN A 157 -1.28 6.04 -2.65
CA ASN A 157 -0.28 5.75 -1.63
C ASN A 157 1.12 6.18 -2.11
N ASP A 158 2.07 6.35 -1.18
CA ASP A 158 3.44 6.76 -1.55
C ASP A 158 4.05 5.74 -2.53
N LEU A 159 3.78 4.45 -2.32
CA LEU A 159 4.03 3.38 -3.29
C LEU A 159 2.78 2.52 -3.47
N GLY A 160 2.35 2.34 -4.72
CA GLY A 160 1.22 1.51 -5.11
C GLY A 160 1.65 0.34 -5.99
N ILE A 161 1.07 -0.83 -5.77
CA ILE A 161 1.25 -2.02 -6.62
C ILE A 161 -0.10 -2.38 -7.20
N VAL A 162 -0.18 -2.61 -8.50
CA VAL A 162 -1.40 -3.03 -9.21
C VAL A 162 -1.10 -4.27 -10.02
N GLY A 163 -1.82 -5.36 -9.76
CA GLY A 163 -1.75 -6.58 -10.56
C GLY A 163 -2.11 -6.32 -12.03
N GLN A 164 -1.41 -6.99 -12.93
CA GLN A 164 -1.57 -6.90 -14.38
C GLN A 164 -1.74 -8.31 -14.95
N LYS A 165 -2.58 -8.43 -15.97
CA LYS A 165 -2.69 -9.62 -16.81
C LYS A 165 -2.43 -9.14 -18.23
N ILE A 166 -1.17 -9.16 -18.62
CA ILE A 166 -0.67 -8.67 -19.91
C ILE A 166 -1.06 -9.70 -20.96
N PRO A 167 -2.04 -9.41 -21.85
CA PRO A 167 -2.45 -10.39 -22.84
C PRO A 167 -1.38 -10.52 -23.94
N CYS A 168 -1.13 -11.75 -24.39
CA CYS A 168 -0.40 -12.01 -25.62
C CYS A 168 -1.40 -11.93 -26.78
N PHE A 169 -1.05 -11.21 -27.84
CA PHE A 169 -1.95 -10.98 -28.98
C PHE A 169 -1.30 -11.58 -30.24
N GLU A 170 -1.79 -12.75 -30.62
CA GLU A 170 -1.39 -13.44 -31.86
C GLU A 170 -2.34 -13.01 -32.98
N THR A 171 -2.22 -11.75 -33.39
CA THR A 171 -3.14 -11.16 -34.38
C THR A 171 -3.05 -11.84 -35.74
N GLU A 172 -1.97 -12.57 -36.02
CA GLU A 172 -1.79 -13.36 -37.24
C GLU A 172 -2.80 -14.51 -37.39
N ASP A 173 -3.29 -15.06 -36.28
CA ASP A 173 -4.31 -16.11 -36.26
C ASP A 173 -5.74 -15.54 -36.41
N CYS A 174 -5.87 -14.23 -36.58
CA CYS A 174 -7.18 -13.58 -36.67
C CYS A 174 -7.89 -13.92 -37.99
N MET A 175 -9.12 -14.43 -37.88
CA MET A 175 -9.94 -14.85 -39.02
C MET A 175 -10.89 -13.76 -39.56
N GLY A 176 -10.81 -12.51 -39.08
CA GLY A 176 -11.67 -11.42 -39.56
C GLY A 176 -13.17 -11.67 -39.43
N CYS A 177 -13.60 -12.38 -38.38
CA CYS A 177 -14.97 -12.90 -38.25
C CYS A 177 -16.10 -11.84 -38.10
N LYS A 178 -15.79 -10.54 -38.15
CA LYS A 178 -16.70 -9.36 -38.09
C LYS A 178 -17.55 -9.20 -36.83
N LYS A 179 -17.62 -10.20 -35.94
CA LYS A 179 -18.28 -10.14 -34.63
C LYS A 179 -17.27 -10.40 -33.51
N CYS A 180 -16.39 -9.44 -33.27
CA CYS A 180 -15.27 -9.62 -32.36
C CYS A 180 -15.68 -9.54 -30.89
N ILE A 181 -15.61 -10.68 -30.18
CA ILE A 181 -15.86 -10.74 -28.73
C ILE A 181 -14.77 -9.97 -27.97
N VAL A 182 -13.52 -10.01 -28.43
CA VAL A 182 -12.39 -9.32 -27.79
C VAL A 182 -12.60 -7.80 -27.73
N GLU A 183 -13.14 -7.21 -28.79
CA GLU A 183 -13.56 -5.79 -28.80
C GLU A 183 -14.72 -5.55 -27.83
N GLN A 184 -15.77 -6.38 -27.89
CA GLN A 184 -16.96 -6.23 -27.04
C GLN A 184 -16.65 -6.28 -25.54
N VAL A 185 -15.72 -7.13 -25.13
CA VAL A 185 -15.35 -7.27 -23.71
C VAL A 185 -14.31 -6.23 -23.25
N CYS A 186 -13.71 -5.44 -24.16
CA CYS A 186 -12.63 -4.53 -23.82
C CYS A 186 -13.17 -3.24 -23.17
N PRO A 187 -13.04 -3.05 -21.84
CA PRO A 187 -13.61 -1.87 -21.18
C PRO A 187 -12.87 -0.58 -21.52
N MET A 188 -11.62 -0.70 -22.01
CA MET A 188 -10.78 0.43 -22.36
C MET A 188 -10.99 0.90 -23.80
N GLY A 189 -11.71 0.14 -24.64
CA GLY A 189 -11.80 0.41 -26.07
C GLY A 189 -10.45 0.29 -26.80
N ALA A 190 -9.50 -0.46 -26.22
CA ALA A 190 -8.17 -0.67 -26.80
C ALA A 190 -8.17 -1.68 -27.94
N ALA A 191 -9.13 -2.60 -27.95
CA ALA A 191 -9.30 -3.59 -29.01
C ALA A 191 -10.38 -3.13 -29.99
N LYS A 192 -10.09 -3.13 -31.28
CA LYS A 192 -11.03 -2.76 -32.35
C LYS A 192 -10.96 -3.78 -33.48
N ALA A 193 -12.10 -4.30 -33.91
CA ALA A 193 -12.16 -5.08 -35.14
C ALA A 193 -12.23 -4.13 -36.34
N THR A 194 -11.27 -4.26 -37.26
CA THR A 194 -11.34 -3.62 -38.57
C THR A 194 -12.02 -4.57 -39.57
N GLU A 195 -12.06 -4.20 -40.86
CA GLU A 195 -12.75 -5.00 -41.88
C GLU A 195 -12.21 -6.44 -41.98
N ASP A 196 -10.92 -6.64 -41.67
CA ASP A 196 -10.24 -7.93 -41.80
C ASP A 196 -9.56 -8.44 -40.52
N MET A 197 -9.12 -7.58 -39.59
CA MET A 197 -8.25 -8.01 -38.48
C MET A 197 -8.59 -7.33 -37.15
N LEU A 198 -8.13 -7.93 -36.05
CA LEU A 198 -8.16 -7.32 -34.73
C LEU A 198 -6.95 -6.39 -34.55
N GLU A 199 -7.19 -5.11 -34.28
CA GLU A 199 -6.16 -4.16 -33.91
C GLU A 199 -6.21 -3.85 -32.41
N ILE A 200 -5.02 -3.76 -31.79
CA ILE A 200 -4.87 -3.49 -30.36
C ILE A 200 -4.01 -2.25 -30.14
N ASP A 201 -4.61 -1.21 -29.59
CA ASP A 201 -3.89 -0.03 -29.12
C ASP A 201 -3.26 -0.31 -27.74
N LYS A 202 -1.97 -0.63 -27.75
CA LYS A 202 -1.18 -0.90 -26.53
C LYS A 202 -1.03 0.34 -25.63
N THR A 203 -1.26 1.55 -26.13
CA THR A 203 -1.18 2.79 -25.34
C THR A 203 -2.44 3.02 -24.50
N VAL A 204 -3.59 2.53 -24.98
CA VAL A 204 -4.88 2.60 -24.28
C VAL A 204 -5.11 1.38 -23.39
N CYS A 205 -4.57 0.21 -23.77
CA CYS A 205 -4.68 -1.01 -22.99
C CYS A 205 -4.09 -0.86 -21.58
N ASN A 206 -4.86 -1.23 -20.56
CA ASN A 206 -4.43 -1.19 -19.16
C ASN A 206 -4.08 -2.57 -18.58
N ASN A 207 -3.98 -3.61 -19.42
CA ASN A 207 -3.70 -5.00 -19.04
C ASN A 207 -4.67 -5.57 -17.99
N CYS A 208 -5.96 -5.25 -18.10
CA CYS A 208 -6.99 -5.88 -17.26
C CYS A 208 -7.20 -7.37 -17.56
N GLY A 209 -6.82 -7.82 -18.75
CA GLY A 209 -6.84 -9.22 -19.15
C GLY A 209 -8.22 -9.84 -19.36
N LEU A 210 -9.28 -9.03 -19.45
CA LEU A 210 -10.65 -9.51 -19.71
C LEU A 210 -10.83 -10.14 -21.10
N CYS A 211 -10.01 -9.73 -22.07
CA CYS A 211 -9.99 -10.28 -23.43
C CYS A 211 -9.39 -11.69 -23.52
N VAL A 212 -8.64 -12.14 -22.52
CA VAL A 212 -7.94 -13.42 -22.55
C VAL A 212 -8.94 -14.58 -22.52
N GLY A 213 -8.77 -15.52 -23.45
CA GLY A 213 -9.64 -16.68 -23.65
C GLY A 213 -11.01 -16.36 -24.25
N GLN A 214 -11.22 -15.15 -24.79
CA GLN A 214 -12.50 -14.75 -25.37
C GLN A 214 -12.60 -15.01 -26.87
N CYS A 215 -11.47 -15.06 -27.58
CA CYS A 215 -11.46 -15.32 -29.01
C CYS A 215 -11.58 -16.83 -29.27
N PRO A 216 -12.58 -17.31 -30.06
CA PRO A 216 -12.67 -18.73 -30.43
C PRO A 216 -11.54 -19.22 -31.35
N PHE A 217 -10.78 -18.30 -31.92
CA PHE A 217 -9.62 -18.56 -32.77
C PHE A 217 -8.30 -18.36 -32.03
N ASP A 218 -8.33 -18.30 -30.69
CA ASP A 218 -7.15 -18.25 -29.82
C ASP A 218 -6.18 -17.07 -30.01
N VAL A 219 -6.59 -16.03 -30.72
CA VAL A 219 -5.85 -14.75 -30.91
C VAL A 219 -5.35 -14.13 -29.59
N VAL A 220 -6.06 -14.39 -28.47
CA VAL A 220 -5.69 -13.93 -27.13
C VAL A 220 -5.86 -15.06 -26.12
N SER A 221 -5.13 -16.16 -26.32
CA SER A 221 -5.17 -17.34 -25.43
C SER A 221 -4.23 -17.20 -24.24
N ASP A 222 -3.01 -16.70 -24.47
CA ASP A 222 -1.95 -16.59 -23.47
C ASP A 222 -1.86 -15.22 -22.79
N TYR A 223 -1.20 -15.20 -21.63
CA TYR A 223 -0.96 -13.98 -20.87
C TYR A 223 0.25 -14.11 -19.95
N THR A 224 0.82 -12.95 -19.60
CA THR A 224 1.84 -12.82 -18.55
C THR A 224 1.25 -12.11 -17.33
N VAL A 225 1.42 -12.69 -16.15
CA VAL A 225 1.09 -12.02 -14.88
C VAL A 225 2.17 -10.99 -14.57
N GLY A 226 1.76 -9.80 -14.16
CA GLY A 226 2.70 -8.76 -13.79
C GLY A 226 2.23 -7.83 -12.68
N TYR A 227 3.11 -6.91 -12.32
CA TYR A 227 2.93 -5.93 -11.27
C TYR A 227 3.31 -4.56 -11.82
N LYS A 228 2.36 -3.62 -11.82
CA LYS A 228 2.61 -2.22 -12.17
C LYS A 228 2.80 -1.42 -10.88
N ILE A 229 3.94 -0.75 -10.76
CA ILE A 229 4.28 0.05 -9.58
C ILE A 229 4.00 1.52 -9.87
N PHE A 230 3.37 2.21 -8.92
CA PHE A 230 3.08 3.64 -8.93
C PHE A 230 3.80 4.31 -7.76
N LEU A 231 4.39 5.49 -7.98
CA LEU A 231 5.14 6.22 -6.97
C LEU A 231 4.61 7.64 -6.77
N GLY A 232 4.68 8.11 -5.52
CA GLY A 232 4.41 9.49 -5.17
C GLY A 232 2.93 9.83 -4.97
N GLY A 233 2.05 8.84 -4.79
CA GLY A 233 0.65 9.08 -4.48
C GLY A 233 0.46 9.65 -3.08
N ARG A 234 -0.45 10.62 -2.93
CA ARG A 234 -0.93 11.06 -1.61
C ARG A 234 -2.32 11.67 -1.68
N TRP A 235 -3.07 11.44 -0.60
CA TRP A 235 -4.33 12.11 -0.31
C TRP A 235 -4.27 12.77 1.09
N GLY A 236 -4.84 13.98 1.22
CA GLY A 236 -4.81 14.78 2.46
C GLY A 236 -4.71 16.29 2.18
N LYS A 237 -4.00 17.03 3.05
CA LYS A 237 -3.80 18.50 2.93
C LYS A 237 -3.26 18.94 1.56
N LYS A 238 -2.43 18.10 0.93
CA LYS A 238 -2.00 18.23 -0.46
C LYS A 238 -2.24 16.89 -1.15
N ILE A 239 -2.60 16.95 -2.44
CA ILE A 239 -2.93 15.80 -3.26
C ILE A 239 -1.81 15.59 -4.29
N ALA A 240 -1.49 14.34 -4.59
CA ALA A 240 -0.71 13.96 -5.75
C ALA A 240 -1.18 12.57 -6.21
N ILE A 241 -1.32 12.39 -7.51
CA ILE A 241 -1.62 11.09 -8.13
C ILE A 241 -0.28 10.40 -8.39
N GLY A 242 -0.17 9.13 -7.98
CA GLY A 242 1.02 8.33 -8.21
C GLY A 242 1.31 8.16 -9.69
N LYS A 243 2.57 8.30 -10.08
CA LYS A 243 3.03 8.09 -11.46
C LYS A 243 3.50 6.65 -11.63
N PRO A 244 3.08 5.94 -12.70
CA PRO A 244 3.54 4.59 -12.95
C PRO A 244 5.02 4.58 -13.34
N LEU A 245 5.75 3.55 -12.93
CA LEU A 245 7.03 3.21 -13.54
C LEU A 245 6.80 2.67 -14.96
N ASP A 246 7.77 2.87 -15.83
CA ASP A 246 7.73 2.49 -17.25
C ASP A 246 7.76 0.96 -17.45
N LYS A 247 8.28 0.23 -16.47
CA LYS A 247 8.38 -1.23 -16.47
C LYS A 247 7.18 -1.87 -15.76
N ILE A 248 6.62 -2.92 -16.36
CA ILE A 248 5.78 -3.90 -15.65
C ILE A 248 6.69 -5.03 -15.19
N PHE A 249 6.64 -5.35 -13.91
CA PHE A 249 7.47 -6.40 -13.31
C PHE A 249 6.76 -7.74 -13.45
N THR A 250 7.48 -8.81 -13.79
CA THR A 250 6.96 -10.18 -13.88
C THR A 250 7.44 -11.06 -12.73
N ASN A 251 8.50 -10.64 -12.03
CA ASN A 251 9.03 -11.29 -10.84
C ASN A 251 8.62 -10.53 -9.58
N LYS A 252 8.16 -11.26 -8.56
CA LYS A 252 7.81 -10.72 -7.24
C LYS A 252 9.03 -10.15 -6.51
N GLU A 253 10.19 -10.78 -6.59
CA GLU A 253 11.38 -10.27 -5.87
C GLU A 253 11.84 -8.92 -6.42
N ASP A 254 11.80 -8.69 -7.75
CA ASP A 254 12.08 -7.37 -8.34
C ASP A 254 11.13 -6.28 -7.79
N VAL A 255 9.87 -6.64 -7.51
CA VAL A 255 8.90 -5.72 -6.89
C VAL A 255 9.31 -5.38 -5.46
N LEU A 256 9.71 -6.39 -4.67
CA LEU A 256 10.17 -6.21 -3.30
C LEU A 256 11.46 -5.37 -3.26
N ASP A 257 12.41 -5.64 -4.15
CA ASP A 257 13.62 -4.83 -4.32
C ASP A 257 13.29 -3.39 -4.68
N THR A 258 12.32 -3.17 -5.57
CA THR A 258 11.89 -1.81 -5.94
C THR A 258 11.27 -1.06 -4.76
N ILE A 259 10.50 -1.75 -3.90
CA ILE A 259 9.97 -1.16 -2.66
C ILE A 259 11.13 -0.75 -1.76
N GLU A 260 12.11 -1.63 -1.57
CA GLU A 260 13.25 -1.37 -0.70
C GLU A 260 14.09 -0.19 -1.22
N LYS A 261 14.43 -0.20 -2.52
CA LYS A 261 15.12 0.89 -3.20
C LYS A 261 14.36 2.21 -3.03
N THR A 262 13.03 2.19 -3.11
CA THR A 262 12.21 3.41 -2.90
C THR A 262 12.31 3.92 -1.46
N ILE A 263 12.28 3.03 -0.46
CA ILE A 263 12.44 3.39 0.95
C ILE A 263 13.82 4.00 1.20
N LEU A 264 14.87 3.37 0.66
CA LEU A 264 16.27 3.83 0.78
C LEU A 264 16.48 5.19 0.12
N LEU A 265 16.01 5.37 -1.12
CA LEU A 265 16.06 6.64 -1.84
C LEU A 265 15.34 7.74 -1.06
N TYR A 266 14.14 7.44 -0.54
CA TYR A 266 13.36 8.41 0.23
C TYR A 266 14.04 8.80 1.54
N ARG A 267 14.64 7.84 2.24
CA ARG A 267 15.43 8.10 3.45
C ARG A 267 16.68 8.93 3.16
N GLU A 268 17.39 8.64 2.09
CA GLU A 268 18.64 9.31 1.75
C GLU A 268 18.41 10.73 1.22
N GLN A 269 17.45 10.89 0.31
CA GLN A 269 17.33 12.09 -0.51
C GLN A 269 16.12 12.96 -0.15
N GLY A 270 15.20 12.46 0.68
CA GLY A 270 14.08 13.25 1.19
C GLY A 270 14.53 14.26 2.24
N LYS A 271 13.86 15.42 2.31
CA LYS A 271 14.09 16.38 3.40
C LYS A 271 13.10 16.13 4.53
N THR A 272 13.52 16.25 5.79
CA THR A 272 12.65 16.04 6.96
C THR A 272 11.33 16.81 6.81
N GLY A 273 10.20 16.10 6.90
CA GLY A 273 8.85 16.66 6.71
C GLY A 273 8.29 16.53 5.29
N GLU A 274 9.13 16.34 4.26
CA GLU A 274 8.66 16.07 2.89
C GLU A 274 7.94 14.73 2.81
N ARG A 275 6.88 14.66 2.01
CA ARG A 275 6.33 13.38 1.52
C ARG A 275 7.13 12.89 0.30
N LEU A 276 7.07 11.59 0.01
CA LEU A 276 7.73 11.03 -1.18
C LEU A 276 7.38 11.78 -2.47
N SER A 277 6.11 12.17 -2.63
CA SER A 277 5.64 12.98 -3.76
C SER A 277 6.43 14.28 -3.96
N GLU A 278 6.81 14.95 -2.86
CA GLU A 278 7.57 16.21 -2.88
C GLU A 278 9.04 15.96 -3.16
N THR A 279 9.61 14.89 -2.58
CA THR A 279 10.95 14.43 -2.91
C THR A 279 11.08 14.12 -4.40
N ILE A 280 10.15 13.34 -4.96
CA ILE A 280 10.09 13.01 -6.40
C ILE A 280 9.98 14.28 -7.25
N ALA A 281 9.08 15.20 -6.91
CA ALA A 281 8.90 16.45 -7.66
C ALA A 281 10.17 17.31 -7.67
N ARG A 282 10.95 17.29 -6.58
CA ARG A 282 12.20 18.06 -6.45
C ARG A 282 13.37 17.44 -7.21
N ILE A 283 13.52 16.11 -7.19
CA ILE A 283 14.69 15.43 -7.79
C ILE A 283 14.43 14.93 -9.22
N GLY A 284 13.19 15.00 -9.71
CA GLY A 284 12.76 14.55 -11.04
C GLY A 284 12.34 13.08 -11.05
N PHE A 285 11.20 12.78 -11.69
CA PHE A 285 10.66 11.41 -11.72
C PHE A 285 11.54 10.47 -12.54
N GLU A 286 12.07 10.95 -13.65
CA GLU A 286 12.96 10.24 -14.56
C GLU A 286 14.27 9.85 -13.84
N ASN A 287 14.79 10.75 -13.01
CA ASN A 287 15.96 10.50 -12.18
C ASN A 287 15.68 9.46 -11.09
N VAL A 288 14.52 9.55 -10.41
CA VAL A 288 14.10 8.52 -9.44
C VAL A 288 14.02 7.16 -10.10
N GLN A 289 13.34 7.07 -11.24
CA GLN A 289 13.19 5.82 -11.97
C GLN A 289 14.55 5.22 -12.38
N LYS A 290 15.47 6.05 -12.88
CA LYS A 290 16.84 5.63 -13.21
C LYS A 290 17.56 5.01 -12.00
N GLN A 291 17.41 5.62 -10.83
CA GLN A 291 18.02 5.10 -9.60
C GLN A 291 17.38 3.79 -9.12
N LEU A 292 16.06 3.66 -9.23
CA LEU A 292 15.34 2.43 -8.85
C LEU A 292 15.64 1.25 -9.77
N PHE A 293 15.93 1.51 -11.04
CA PHE A 293 16.36 0.47 -11.99
C PHE A 293 17.85 0.10 -11.87
N SER A 294 18.62 0.88 -11.11
CA SER A 294 19.99 0.56 -10.73
C SER A 294 20.02 -0.23 -9.42
N ASP A 295 21.13 -0.92 -9.16
CA ASP A 295 21.38 -1.62 -7.88
C ASP A 295 22.18 -0.79 -6.87
N ASP A 296 22.54 0.45 -7.21
CA ASP A 296 23.33 1.34 -6.35
C ASP A 296 22.74 1.51 -4.94
N LEU A 297 21.41 1.73 -4.85
CA LEU A 297 20.71 1.89 -3.58
C LEU A 297 20.82 0.65 -2.68
N LEU A 298 20.69 -0.55 -3.24
CA LEU A 298 20.83 -1.80 -2.49
C LEU A 298 22.28 -2.04 -2.07
N LYS A 299 23.25 -1.74 -2.95
CA LYS A 299 24.69 -1.83 -2.61
C LYS A 299 25.07 -0.92 -1.45
N ARG A 300 24.42 0.25 -1.33
CA ARG A 300 24.65 1.21 -0.25
C ARG A 300 23.61 1.13 0.87
N LYS A 301 22.75 0.10 0.89
CA LYS A 301 21.67 -0.12 1.86
C LYS A 301 22.14 0.11 3.29
N GLN A 302 23.19 -0.60 3.71
CA GLN A 302 23.64 -0.53 5.10
C GLN A 302 24.11 0.88 5.48
N ALA A 303 24.84 1.55 4.59
CA ALA A 303 25.30 2.92 4.80
C ALA A 303 24.13 3.90 4.95
N ILE A 304 23.08 3.77 4.12
CA ILE A 304 21.86 4.60 4.19
C ILE A 304 21.09 4.34 5.49
N LEU A 305 21.00 3.08 5.94
CA LEU A 305 20.27 2.72 7.15
C LEU A 305 20.94 3.29 8.41
N VAL A 306 22.27 3.19 8.53
CA VAL A 306 23.02 3.66 9.72
C VAL A 306 23.28 5.16 9.75
N ALA A 307 23.10 5.87 8.64
CA ALA A 307 23.31 7.32 8.59
C ALA A 307 22.39 8.07 9.57
N GLU A 308 22.91 9.12 10.22
CA GLU A 308 22.17 9.96 11.17
C GLU A 308 21.20 10.94 10.47
N LEU A 309 20.22 10.38 9.75
CA LEU A 309 19.21 11.12 9.00
C LEU A 309 17.87 11.16 9.74
N HIS A 310 17.18 12.30 9.67
CA HIS A 310 15.83 12.53 10.20
C HIS A 310 15.71 12.30 11.72
N MET A 311 16.73 12.71 12.48
CA MET A 311 16.78 12.52 13.93
C MET A 311 15.60 13.17 14.67
N THR A 312 15.11 14.31 14.14
CA THR A 312 13.86 14.95 14.52
C THR A 312 12.74 14.56 13.54
N GLY A 313 11.64 14.01 14.06
CA GLY A 313 10.52 13.59 13.22
C GLY A 313 9.81 14.79 12.58
N GLY A 314 9.72 14.82 11.24
CA GLY A 314 9.14 15.95 10.49
C GLY A 314 7.62 16.00 10.39
N ALA A 315 6.89 15.05 10.99
CA ALA A 315 5.43 15.01 10.90
C ALA A 315 4.77 15.89 11.96
N SER A 316 4.50 17.16 11.64
CA SER A 316 3.45 17.93 12.32
C SER A 316 2.09 17.49 11.78
N CYS A 317 1.22 16.98 12.66
CA CYS A 317 -0.15 16.60 12.28
C CYS A 317 -0.98 17.87 12.05
#